data_AF-A0A9X0CDU9-F1
#
_entry.id   AF-A0A9X0CDU9-F1
#
_cell.length_a   1.000
_cell.length_b   1.000
_cell.length_c   1.000
_cell.angle_alpha   90.00
_cell.angle_beta   90.00
_cell.angle_gamma   90.00
#
_symmetry.space_group_name_H-M   'P 1'
#
loop_
_entity.id
_entity.type
_entity.pdbx_description
1 polymer ?
#
loop_
_entity_poly.entity_id
_entity_poly.type
_entity_poly.pdbx_seq_one_letter_code
_entity_poly.pdbx_strand_id
1 'polypeptide(L)'
;MARFMNGDLKRLNEKSNTWEDIPILPNMTSTAVNATNMIIKQNTLQSNSKFSLTLLVRTLVGTEGFSVLEFETAEEPHSGYCEPSISEGISLETEFAFECFEWQDKNLPITYEFRLGRETISYGISPKSVSTVLPVGSPDHDNQLQINIIIKNAAGVAVEDTLLVKVKPSSAVDPCSTPIEQVSNTLKSFVIGEGNKLDGFLRKGEINQAAQLAQTVLKSANEETECGKTMSLAVKTLISTKLVEKFTSITPDSTKMSKVIMDLVSMATGGQQDQNCDDCGNTMELTLKLIDNTANILVDALNDVEELMSAELEETASSVTGCLTNVLKSASGKSQALNTATKDSKSSSK
;
A
#
# COMPACT_ATOMS: atom_id res chain seq x y z
N MET A 1 4.12 35.61 22.20
CA MET A 1 3.35 34.37 21.95
C MET A 1 1.89 34.76 21.79
N ALA A 2 1.33 34.70 20.57
CA ALA A 2 -0.08 35.00 20.33
C ALA A 2 -0.97 33.93 20.97
N ARG A 3 -2.14 34.30 21.49
CA ARG A 3 -2.95 33.39 22.34
C ARG A 3 -4.20 32.82 21.67
N PHE A 4 -4.69 33.40 20.58
CA PHE A 4 -5.96 32.99 19.99
C PHE A 4 -5.95 33.22 18.48
N MET A 5 -6.25 32.17 17.71
CA MET A 5 -6.71 32.25 16.33
C MET A 5 -8.20 31.93 16.32
N ASN A 6 -9.05 32.94 16.15
CA ASN A 6 -10.44 32.68 15.78
C ASN A 6 -10.52 32.72 14.25
N GLY A 7 -10.89 31.59 13.65
CA GLY A 7 -11.15 31.49 12.23
C GLY A 7 -12.61 31.80 11.91
N ASP A 8 -12.84 32.65 10.92
CA ASP A 8 -14.14 32.85 10.30
C ASP A 8 -14.07 32.29 8.88
N LEU A 9 -14.82 31.23 8.60
CA LEU A 9 -14.83 30.55 7.31
C LEU A 9 -16.12 30.89 6.58
N LYS A 10 -16.01 31.31 5.33
CA LYS A 10 -17.17 31.59 4.47
C LYS A 10 -17.10 30.80 3.19
N ARG A 11 -18.24 30.43 2.64
CA ARG A 11 -18.39 29.79 1.31
C ARG A 11 -19.11 30.73 0.36
N LEU A 12 -18.66 30.83 -0.88
CA LEU A 12 -19.34 31.61 -1.90
C LEU A 12 -20.57 30.84 -2.40
N ASN A 13 -21.75 31.45 -2.31
CA ASN A 13 -22.93 30.98 -3.02
C ASN A 13 -22.92 31.54 -4.45
N GLU A 14 -22.65 30.70 -5.44
CA GLU A 14 -22.52 31.13 -6.83
C GLU A 14 -23.82 31.68 -7.44
N LYS A 15 -24.98 31.28 -6.92
CA LYS A 15 -26.28 31.74 -7.45
C LYS A 15 -26.59 33.17 -7.01
N SER A 16 -26.28 33.52 -5.76
CA SER A 16 -26.51 34.85 -5.20
C SER A 16 -25.28 35.75 -5.26
N ASN A 17 -24.10 35.21 -5.56
CA ASN A 17 -22.81 35.87 -5.48
C ASN A 17 -22.55 36.50 -4.09
N THR A 18 -22.91 35.79 -3.02
CA THR A 18 -22.74 36.23 -1.63
C THR A 18 -21.97 35.21 -0.81
N TRP A 19 -21.18 35.68 0.14
CA TRP A 19 -20.49 34.83 1.12
C TRP A 19 -21.43 34.41 2.25
N GLU A 20 -21.51 33.10 2.49
CA GLU A 20 -22.27 32.49 3.57
C GLU A 20 -21.32 31.99 4.66
N ASP A 21 -21.59 32.33 5.93
CA ASP A 21 -20.77 31.89 7.06
C ASP A 21 -20.90 30.37 7.27
N ILE A 22 -19.78 29.69 7.39
CA ILE A 22 -19.66 28.26 7.67
C ILE A 22 -19.00 28.11 9.06
N PRO A 23 -19.72 27.61 10.07
CA PRO A 23 -19.15 27.46 11.40
C PRO A 23 -18.01 26.43 11.38
N ILE A 24 -16.83 26.83 11.84
CA ILE A 24 -15.70 25.91 12.05
C ILE A 24 -15.99 25.09 13.32
N LEU A 25 -16.45 23.86 13.13
CA LEU A 25 -16.78 22.95 14.22
C LEU A 25 -15.53 22.14 14.65
N PRO A 26 -15.42 21.72 15.93
CA PRO A 26 -14.27 20.93 16.40
C PRO A 26 -14.05 19.61 15.66
N ASN A 27 -15.09 19.05 15.02
CA ASN A 27 -14.97 17.86 14.21
C ASN A 27 -14.33 18.13 12.83
N MET A 28 -14.32 19.39 12.36
CA MET A 28 -13.77 19.79 11.07
C MET A 28 -12.25 19.97 11.09
N THR A 29 -11.64 20.17 12.25
CA THR A 29 -10.20 20.37 12.37
C THR A 29 -9.52 19.20 13.08
N SER A 30 -8.30 18.86 12.64
CA SER A 30 -7.42 17.90 13.34
C SER A 30 -6.56 18.59 14.41
N THR A 31 -6.34 19.90 14.29
CA THR A 31 -5.67 20.70 15.31
C THR A 31 -6.67 21.33 16.26
N ALA A 32 -6.21 21.59 17.49
CA ALA A 32 -6.98 22.34 18.46
C ALA A 32 -7.20 23.79 17.97
N VAL A 33 -8.33 24.39 18.34
CA VAL A 33 -8.70 25.76 17.93
C VAL A 33 -7.67 26.83 18.34
N ASN A 34 -6.86 26.54 19.37
CA ASN A 34 -5.80 27.41 19.87
C ASN A 34 -4.39 27.04 19.37
N ALA A 35 -4.26 26.10 18.44
CA ALA A 35 -2.97 25.73 17.84
C ALA A 35 -2.43 26.84 16.93
N THR A 36 -1.12 26.80 16.65
CA THR A 36 -0.45 27.75 15.72
C THR A 36 -0.69 27.43 14.26
N ASN A 37 -1.29 26.28 13.96
CA ASN A 37 -1.63 25.79 12.63
C ASN A 37 -3.06 25.24 12.64
N MET A 38 -3.76 25.38 11.51
CA MET A 38 -5.09 24.85 11.29
C MET A 38 -5.03 23.75 10.23
N ILE A 39 -5.39 22.52 10.61
CA ILE A 39 -5.53 21.41 9.66
C ILE A 39 -7.01 21.11 9.53
N ILE A 40 -7.57 21.35 8.34
CA ILE A 40 -8.95 20.99 7.99
C ILE A 40 -8.96 19.53 7.57
N LYS A 41 -9.86 18.73 8.17
CA LYS A 41 -10.00 17.32 7.83
C LYS A 41 -10.56 17.15 6.43
N GLN A 42 -10.10 16.11 5.74
CA GLN A 42 -10.69 15.66 4.49
C GLN A 42 -12.21 15.47 4.62
N ASN A 43 -12.92 15.69 3.51
CA ASN A 43 -14.38 15.49 3.41
C ASN A 43 -15.23 16.36 4.34
N THR A 44 -14.70 17.48 4.86
CA THR A 44 -15.45 18.42 5.71
C THR A 44 -15.85 19.72 5.01
N LEU A 45 -15.17 20.05 3.91
CA LEU A 45 -15.55 21.13 3.02
C LEU A 45 -16.28 20.54 1.81
N GLN A 46 -17.27 21.28 1.30
CA GLN A 46 -17.96 20.92 0.07
C GLN A 46 -17.00 21.03 -1.11
N SER A 47 -16.95 20.01 -1.97
CA SER A 47 -16.14 20.00 -3.21
C SER A 47 -16.58 21.09 -4.20
N ASN A 48 -15.67 21.44 -5.12
CA ASN A 48 -15.90 22.42 -6.19
C ASN A 48 -16.53 23.74 -5.70
N SER A 49 -16.06 24.25 -4.55
CA SER A 49 -16.61 25.42 -3.88
C SER A 49 -15.50 26.39 -3.50
N LYS A 50 -15.79 27.70 -3.60
CA LYS A 50 -14.88 28.77 -3.17
C LYS A 50 -15.09 29.13 -1.72
N PHE A 51 -14.00 29.28 -1.00
CA PHE A 51 -13.96 29.60 0.42
C PHE A 51 -13.09 30.83 0.69
N SER A 52 -13.43 31.54 1.76
CA SER A 52 -12.65 32.64 2.34
C SER A 52 -12.48 32.39 3.83
N LEU A 53 -11.26 32.15 4.26
CA LEU A 53 -10.88 31.96 5.66
C LEU A 53 -10.22 33.23 6.18
N THR A 54 -10.85 33.87 7.16
CA THR A 54 -10.26 35.00 7.90
C THR A 54 -9.72 34.49 9.23
N LEU A 55 -8.42 34.69 9.47
CA LEU A 55 -7.77 34.36 10.73
C LEU A 55 -7.54 35.64 11.52
N LEU A 56 -8.12 35.73 12.72
CA LEU A 56 -7.89 36.84 13.65
C LEU A 56 -6.94 36.40 14.76
N VAL A 57 -5.83 37.14 14.93
CA VAL A 57 -4.79 36.89 15.93
C VAL A 57 -4.75 38.03 16.94
N ARG A 58 -4.76 37.70 18.23
CA ARG A 58 -4.54 38.66 19.32
C ARG A 58 -3.25 38.37 20.11
N THR A 59 -2.41 39.39 20.28
CA THR A 59 -1.19 39.31 21.10
C THR A 59 -1.50 39.47 22.59
N LEU A 60 -0.55 39.08 23.46
CA LEU A 60 -0.69 39.24 24.91
C LEU A 60 -0.85 40.70 25.36
N VAL A 61 -0.31 41.63 24.58
CA VAL A 61 -0.36 43.07 24.84
C VAL A 61 -1.60 43.74 24.20
N GLY A 62 -2.52 42.93 23.66
CA GLY A 62 -3.81 43.40 23.15
C GLY A 62 -3.82 43.87 21.70
N THR A 63 -2.71 43.76 20.97
CA THR A 63 -2.67 44.07 19.53
C THR A 63 -3.40 42.97 18.75
N GLU A 64 -4.28 43.39 17.85
CA GLU A 64 -4.97 42.49 16.93
C GLU A 64 -4.40 42.61 15.52
N GLY A 65 -4.33 41.49 14.83
CA GLY A 65 -4.04 41.42 13.40
C GLY A 65 -4.95 40.39 12.76
N PHE A 66 -5.21 40.53 11.47
CA PHE A 66 -5.95 39.52 10.72
C PHE A 66 -5.28 39.22 9.39
N SER A 67 -5.56 38.04 8.86
CA SER A 67 -5.20 37.62 7.50
C SER A 67 -6.40 36.95 6.84
N VAL A 68 -6.51 37.07 5.52
CA VAL A 68 -7.56 36.43 4.73
C VAL A 68 -6.91 35.52 3.70
N LEU A 69 -7.40 34.29 3.62
CA LEU A 69 -7.02 33.30 2.63
C LEU A 69 -8.26 32.90 1.83
N GLU A 70 -8.27 33.21 0.54
CA GLU A 70 -9.27 32.69 -0.40
C GLU A 70 -8.71 31.45 -1.10
N PHE A 71 -9.52 30.40 -1.20
CA PHE A 71 -9.14 29.14 -1.85
C PHE A 71 -10.36 28.43 -2.43
N GLU A 72 -10.12 27.46 -3.30
CA GLU A 72 -11.15 26.66 -3.94
C GLU A 72 -10.84 25.17 -3.70
N THR A 73 -11.85 24.41 -3.31
CA THR A 73 -11.73 22.95 -3.23
C THR A 73 -11.83 22.37 -4.63
N ALA A 74 -10.93 21.46 -5.00
CA ALA A 74 -10.98 20.80 -6.29
C ALA A 74 -12.20 19.86 -6.42
N GLU A 75 -12.60 19.62 -7.67
CA GLU A 75 -13.54 18.59 -8.07
C GLU A 75 -12.80 17.27 -8.33
N GLU A 76 -13.50 16.14 -8.35
CA GLU A 76 -12.93 14.86 -8.73
C GLU A 76 -12.80 14.72 -10.25
N PRO A 77 -11.84 13.91 -10.75
CA PRO A 77 -11.83 13.49 -12.14
C PRO A 77 -13.18 12.88 -12.53
N HIS A 78 -13.65 13.13 -13.75
CA HIS A 78 -14.98 12.67 -14.18
C HIS A 78 -15.02 12.23 -15.65
N SER A 79 -16.17 11.65 -16.03
CA SER A 79 -16.54 11.24 -17.41
C SER A 79 -15.65 10.17 -18.06
N GLY A 80 -14.72 9.58 -17.32
CA GLY A 80 -13.93 8.45 -17.78
C GLY A 80 -14.48 7.10 -17.30
N TYR A 81 -13.82 6.04 -17.73
CA TYR A 81 -14.07 4.67 -17.31
C TYR A 81 -12.78 3.86 -17.42
N CYS A 82 -12.72 2.69 -16.78
CA CYS A 82 -11.61 1.76 -16.92
C CYS A 82 -12.07 0.38 -17.40
N GLU A 83 -11.20 -0.34 -18.10
CA GLU A 83 -11.46 -1.70 -18.59
C GLU A 83 -10.24 -2.61 -18.41
N PRO A 84 -10.44 -3.91 -18.15
CA PRO A 84 -9.37 -4.88 -18.19
C PRO A 84 -9.07 -5.32 -19.62
N SER A 85 -7.81 -5.66 -19.92
CA SER A 85 -7.40 -6.23 -21.20
C SER A 85 -8.06 -7.58 -21.48
N ILE A 86 -8.36 -8.32 -20.40
CA ILE A 86 -9.07 -9.60 -20.43
C ILE A 86 -9.84 -9.77 -19.11
N SER A 87 -11.08 -10.24 -19.19
CA SER A 87 -11.97 -10.39 -18.03
C SER A 87 -11.82 -11.72 -17.29
N GLU A 88 -11.24 -12.73 -17.94
CA GLU A 88 -11.05 -14.07 -17.37
C GLU A 88 -9.69 -14.64 -17.75
N GLY A 89 -9.01 -15.28 -16.79
CA GLY A 89 -7.71 -15.89 -17.02
C GLY A 89 -7.34 -16.95 -15.98
N ILE A 90 -6.10 -17.40 -16.09
CA ILE A 90 -5.49 -18.45 -15.27
C ILE A 90 -4.34 -17.86 -14.46
N SER A 91 -4.30 -18.13 -13.16
CA SER A 91 -3.26 -17.65 -12.25
C SER A 91 -1.85 -18.04 -12.73
N LEU A 92 -0.89 -17.12 -12.60
CA LEU A 92 0.51 -17.25 -13.06
C LEU A 92 0.72 -17.48 -14.58
N GLU A 93 -0.34 -17.54 -15.38
CA GLU A 93 -0.26 -17.81 -16.83
C GLU A 93 -0.80 -16.64 -17.66
N THR A 94 -2.02 -16.18 -17.35
CA THR A 94 -2.65 -15.08 -18.09
C THR A 94 -2.07 -13.75 -17.64
N GLU A 95 -1.63 -12.95 -18.60
CA GLU A 95 -1.22 -11.57 -18.35
C GLU A 95 -2.43 -10.63 -18.47
N PHE A 96 -2.65 -9.86 -17.41
CA PHE A 96 -3.67 -8.83 -17.29
C PHE A 96 -3.01 -7.46 -17.36
N ALA A 97 -3.68 -6.53 -18.03
CA ALA A 97 -3.44 -5.11 -17.93
C ALA A 97 -4.78 -4.39 -17.75
N PHE A 98 -4.75 -3.20 -17.17
CA PHE A 98 -5.92 -2.37 -16.95
C PHE A 98 -5.67 -1.01 -17.59
N GLU A 99 -6.68 -0.45 -18.23
CA GLU A 99 -6.55 0.81 -18.94
C GLU A 99 -7.77 1.68 -18.70
N CYS A 100 -7.51 2.96 -18.45
CA CYS A 100 -8.53 3.96 -18.20
C CYS A 100 -8.60 4.93 -19.37
N PHE A 101 -9.81 5.35 -19.71
CA PHE A 101 -10.09 6.14 -20.90
C PHE A 101 -10.91 7.37 -20.51
N GLU A 102 -10.70 8.46 -21.25
CA GLU A 102 -11.59 9.63 -21.29
C GLU A 102 -11.75 10.42 -19.97
N TRP A 103 -10.97 10.12 -18.94
CA TRP A 103 -10.96 10.89 -17.69
C TRP A 103 -10.57 12.36 -17.90
N GLN A 104 -11.39 13.27 -17.37
CA GLN A 104 -11.25 14.71 -17.52
C GLN A 104 -11.13 15.38 -16.15
N ASP A 105 -10.25 16.39 -16.06
CA ASP A 105 -10.11 17.24 -14.88
C ASP A 105 -9.46 18.59 -15.28
N LYS A 106 -9.74 19.65 -14.53
CA LYS A 106 -9.08 20.96 -14.68
C LYS A 106 -7.70 20.99 -14.00
N ASN A 107 -7.51 20.17 -12.97
CA ASN A 107 -6.31 20.06 -12.14
C ASN A 107 -5.41 18.93 -12.67
N LEU A 108 -4.72 19.20 -13.78
CA LEU A 108 -3.81 18.25 -14.41
C LEU A 108 -2.41 18.26 -13.76
N PRO A 109 -1.63 17.16 -13.83
CA PRO A 109 -1.96 15.89 -14.48
C PRO A 109 -2.89 14.98 -13.63
N ILE A 110 -3.64 14.11 -14.31
CA ILE A 110 -4.29 12.96 -13.68
C ILE A 110 -3.26 11.86 -13.49
N THR A 111 -3.30 11.23 -12.33
CA THR A 111 -2.49 10.06 -11.97
C THR A 111 -3.41 8.89 -11.64
N TYR A 112 -2.88 7.68 -11.83
CA TYR A 112 -3.59 6.42 -11.66
C TYR A 112 -2.83 5.56 -10.68
N GLU A 113 -3.55 4.84 -9.83
CA GLU A 113 -3.03 3.72 -9.04
C GLU A 113 -3.96 2.53 -9.17
N PHE A 114 -3.45 1.44 -9.75
CA PHE A 114 -4.14 0.19 -9.92
C PHE A 114 -3.81 -0.72 -8.73
N ARG A 115 -4.82 -1.29 -8.08
CA ARG A 115 -4.67 -2.09 -6.86
C ARG A 115 -5.43 -3.40 -6.93
N LEU A 116 -4.84 -4.45 -6.36
CA LEU A 116 -5.55 -5.68 -5.97
C LEU A 116 -5.70 -5.67 -4.45
N GLY A 117 -6.88 -5.32 -3.95
CA GLY A 117 -7.07 -5.05 -2.52
C GLY A 117 -6.18 -3.89 -2.06
N ARG A 118 -5.20 -4.17 -1.19
CA ARG A 118 -4.21 -3.16 -0.72
C ARG A 118 -2.94 -3.12 -1.57
N GLU A 119 -2.72 -4.14 -2.40
CA GLU A 119 -1.47 -4.32 -3.13
C GLU A 119 -1.45 -3.49 -4.41
N THR A 120 -0.44 -2.64 -4.57
CA THR A 120 -0.28 -1.81 -5.76
C THR A 120 0.23 -2.64 -6.94
N ILE A 121 -0.56 -2.68 -8.03
CA ILE A 121 -0.20 -3.29 -9.32
C ILE A 121 0.67 -2.33 -10.13
N SER A 122 0.27 -1.07 -10.19
CA SER A 122 0.96 -0.04 -10.97
C SER A 122 0.52 1.34 -10.49
N TYR A 123 1.38 2.34 -10.65
CA TYR A 123 1.06 3.72 -10.34
C TYR A 123 1.80 4.67 -11.29
N GLY A 124 1.24 5.87 -11.50
CA GLY A 124 1.91 6.94 -12.26
C GLY A 124 0.93 7.79 -13.07
N ILE A 125 1.44 8.50 -14.07
CA ILE A 125 0.63 9.30 -15.02
C ILE A 125 0.05 8.47 -16.17
N SER A 126 0.54 7.25 -16.36
CA SER A 126 0.05 6.35 -17.41
C SER A 126 -1.37 5.91 -17.07
N PRO A 127 -2.36 6.08 -17.97
CA PRO A 127 -3.70 5.55 -17.79
C PRO A 127 -3.75 4.03 -17.97
N LYS A 128 -2.62 3.39 -18.31
CA LYS A 128 -2.48 1.95 -18.48
C LYS A 128 -1.55 1.38 -17.42
N SER A 129 -1.97 0.28 -16.79
CA SER A 129 -1.15 -0.48 -15.85
C SER A 129 -0.02 -1.23 -16.56
N VAL A 130 0.96 -1.69 -15.78
CA VAL A 130 1.88 -2.72 -16.26
C VAL A 130 1.13 -4.04 -16.55
N SER A 131 1.68 -4.85 -17.45
CA SER A 131 1.22 -6.22 -17.68
C SER A 131 1.68 -7.12 -16.53
N THR A 132 0.74 -7.83 -15.89
CA THR A 132 1.04 -8.70 -14.75
C THR A 132 0.21 -9.97 -14.73
N VAL A 133 0.68 -10.97 -14.00
CA VAL A 133 -0.14 -12.12 -13.58
C VAL A 133 -0.84 -11.78 -12.26
N LEU A 134 -1.95 -12.47 -11.99
CA LEU A 134 -2.77 -12.31 -10.79
C LEU A 134 -2.89 -13.65 -10.04
N PRO A 135 -3.13 -13.63 -8.71
CA PRO A 135 -3.42 -14.83 -7.93
C PRO A 135 -4.82 -15.38 -8.26
N VAL A 136 -5.11 -16.59 -7.76
CA VAL A 136 -6.44 -17.18 -7.87
C VAL A 136 -7.45 -16.34 -7.06
N GLY A 137 -8.64 -16.13 -7.62
CA GLY A 137 -9.74 -15.50 -6.89
C GLY A 137 -10.43 -16.45 -5.93
N SER A 138 -11.21 -15.92 -4.98
CA SER A 138 -11.91 -16.75 -4.00
C SER A 138 -12.93 -17.69 -4.68
N PRO A 139 -12.88 -19.02 -4.43
CA PRO A 139 -13.87 -19.96 -4.97
C PRO A 139 -15.30 -19.64 -4.55
N ASP A 140 -15.49 -19.11 -3.34
CA ASP A 140 -16.80 -18.68 -2.80
C ASP A 140 -17.45 -17.56 -3.62
N HIS A 141 -16.65 -16.81 -4.39
CA HIS A 141 -17.06 -15.69 -5.21
C HIS A 141 -16.79 -15.95 -6.70
N ASP A 142 -16.94 -17.21 -7.15
CA ASP A 142 -16.72 -17.61 -8.55
C ASP A 142 -15.32 -17.22 -9.07
N ASN A 143 -14.31 -17.29 -8.20
CA ASN A 143 -12.92 -16.90 -8.48
C ASN A 143 -12.76 -15.44 -8.94
N GLN A 144 -13.63 -14.54 -8.49
CA GLN A 144 -13.53 -13.12 -8.79
C GLN A 144 -12.47 -12.43 -7.93
N LEU A 145 -11.74 -11.51 -8.56
CA LEU A 145 -10.87 -10.53 -7.92
C LEU A 145 -11.40 -9.13 -8.21
N GLN A 146 -11.38 -8.31 -7.17
CA GLN A 146 -11.71 -6.89 -7.27
C GLN A 146 -10.44 -6.07 -7.48
N ILE A 147 -10.41 -5.32 -8.58
CA ILE A 147 -9.34 -4.41 -8.94
C ILE A 147 -9.84 -2.99 -8.72
N ASN A 148 -9.21 -2.30 -7.78
CA ASN A 148 -9.55 -0.93 -7.44
C ASN A 148 -8.58 0.01 -8.16
N ILE A 149 -9.13 1.01 -8.83
CA ILE A 149 -8.37 1.99 -9.60
C ILE A 149 -8.64 3.36 -9.02
N ILE A 150 -7.60 3.97 -8.46
CA ILE A 150 -7.68 5.31 -7.90
C ILE A 150 -7.22 6.28 -8.98
N ILE A 151 -8.14 7.12 -9.45
CA ILE A 151 -7.88 8.18 -10.42
C ILE A 151 -7.82 9.50 -9.65
N LYS A 152 -6.64 10.10 -9.59
CA LYS A 152 -6.33 11.25 -8.73
C LYS A 152 -5.81 12.43 -9.53
N ASN A 153 -6.36 13.62 -9.30
CA ASN A 153 -5.90 14.85 -9.93
C ASN A 153 -4.72 15.50 -9.16
N ALA A 154 -4.15 16.57 -9.72
CA ALA A 154 -3.01 17.26 -9.12
C ALA A 154 -3.32 17.97 -7.79
N ALA A 155 -4.61 18.23 -7.50
CA ALA A 155 -5.06 18.77 -6.22
C ALA A 155 -5.25 17.68 -5.14
N GLY A 156 -4.97 16.42 -5.46
CA GLY A 156 -5.07 15.29 -4.55
C GLY A 156 -6.49 14.71 -4.41
N VAL A 157 -7.48 15.24 -5.12
CA VAL A 157 -8.85 14.71 -5.12
C VAL A 157 -8.90 13.50 -6.05
N ALA A 158 -9.54 12.43 -5.58
CA ALA A 158 -9.57 11.16 -6.27
C ALA A 158 -10.98 10.56 -6.32
N VAL A 159 -11.21 9.78 -7.38
CA VAL A 159 -12.36 8.90 -7.56
C VAL A 159 -11.85 7.46 -7.68
N GLU A 160 -12.64 6.51 -7.19
CA GLU A 160 -12.33 5.08 -7.26
C GLU A 160 -13.24 4.40 -8.28
N ASP A 161 -12.64 3.76 -9.28
CA ASP A 161 -13.32 2.84 -10.20
C ASP A 161 -12.99 1.40 -9.82
N THR A 162 -13.94 0.48 -10.00
CA THR A 162 -13.81 -0.91 -9.56
C THR A 162 -14.10 -1.87 -10.70
N LEU A 163 -13.12 -2.72 -11.02
CA LEU A 163 -13.26 -3.78 -12.01
C LEU A 163 -13.31 -5.15 -11.35
N LEU A 164 -14.05 -6.07 -11.95
CA LEU A 164 -14.09 -7.47 -11.55
C LEU A 164 -13.46 -8.32 -12.65
N VAL A 165 -12.44 -9.11 -12.30
CA VAL A 165 -11.81 -10.10 -13.18
C VAL A 165 -11.88 -11.48 -12.55
N LYS A 166 -12.04 -12.51 -13.37
CA LYS A 166 -12.09 -13.90 -12.92
C LYS A 166 -10.75 -14.58 -13.13
N VAL A 167 -10.13 -15.08 -12.07
CA VAL A 167 -8.82 -15.74 -12.15
C VAL A 167 -8.91 -17.14 -11.57
N LYS A 168 -8.89 -18.13 -12.46
CA LYS A 168 -9.00 -19.54 -12.12
C LYS A 168 -7.64 -20.13 -11.68
N PRO A 169 -7.64 -21.20 -10.88
CA PRO A 169 -6.41 -21.93 -10.56
C PRO A 169 -5.74 -22.47 -11.83
N SER A 170 -4.40 -22.36 -11.87
CA SER A 170 -3.59 -23.05 -12.87
C SER A 170 -3.44 -24.51 -12.47
N SER A 171 -3.69 -25.43 -13.40
CA SER A 171 -3.40 -26.85 -13.17
C SER A 171 -1.92 -27.12 -12.87
N ALA A 172 -1.00 -26.27 -13.35
CA ALA A 172 0.44 -26.43 -13.13
C ALA A 172 0.88 -26.09 -11.70
N VAL A 173 0.07 -25.33 -10.96
CA VAL A 173 0.32 -24.95 -9.57
C VAL A 173 -0.76 -25.41 -8.58
N ASP A 174 -1.79 -26.10 -9.06
CA ASP A 174 -2.81 -26.73 -8.22
C ASP A 174 -2.30 -28.07 -7.64
N PRO A 175 -2.04 -28.17 -6.33
CA PRO A 175 -1.58 -29.40 -5.69
C PRO A 175 -2.65 -30.50 -5.64
N CYS A 176 -3.93 -30.17 -5.87
CA CYS A 176 -4.99 -31.17 -5.98
C CYS A 176 -4.88 -31.96 -7.29
N SER A 177 -4.51 -31.28 -8.38
CA SER A 177 -4.36 -31.88 -9.71
C SER A 177 -2.93 -32.33 -10.05
N THR A 178 -1.92 -31.70 -9.45
CA THR A 178 -0.50 -31.89 -9.79
C THR A 178 0.31 -32.35 -8.57
N PRO A 179 1.31 -33.26 -8.73
CA PRO A 179 2.17 -33.67 -7.62
C PRO A 179 2.85 -32.48 -6.95
N ILE A 180 2.87 -32.44 -5.61
CA ILE A 180 3.35 -31.29 -4.83
C ILE A 180 4.81 -30.92 -5.16
N GLU A 181 5.65 -31.89 -5.49
CA GLU A 181 7.04 -31.66 -5.93
C GLU A 181 7.11 -30.90 -7.26
N GLN A 182 6.19 -31.17 -8.18
CA GLN A 182 6.13 -30.43 -9.44
C GLN A 182 5.64 -29.00 -9.21
N VAL A 183 4.59 -28.82 -8.38
CA VAL A 183 4.11 -27.49 -7.97
C VAL A 183 5.23 -26.68 -7.31
N SER A 184 5.98 -27.30 -6.39
CA SER A 184 7.15 -26.73 -5.71
C SER A 184 8.21 -26.26 -6.71
N ASN A 185 8.54 -27.10 -7.70
CA ASN A 185 9.53 -26.75 -8.73
C ASN A 185 9.03 -25.60 -9.63
N THR A 186 7.75 -25.62 -10.01
CA THR A 186 7.12 -24.55 -10.80
C THR A 186 7.18 -23.21 -10.06
N LEU A 187 6.74 -23.16 -8.80
CA LEU A 187 6.77 -21.92 -8.01
C LEU A 187 8.20 -21.42 -7.79
N LYS A 188 9.14 -22.30 -7.46
CA LYS A 188 10.56 -21.94 -7.34
C LYS A 188 11.11 -21.35 -8.64
N SER A 189 10.73 -21.89 -9.80
CA SER A 189 11.25 -21.41 -11.10
C SER A 189 10.94 -19.95 -11.41
N PHE A 190 9.91 -19.37 -10.79
CA PHE A 190 9.59 -17.94 -10.95
C PHE A 190 10.52 -17.01 -10.16
N VAL A 191 11.14 -17.50 -9.08
CA VAL A 191 11.83 -16.67 -8.07
C VAL A 191 13.27 -17.11 -7.76
N ILE A 192 13.60 -18.37 -8.06
CA ILE A 192 14.87 -19.05 -7.72
C ILE A 192 15.43 -19.69 -8.99
N GLY A 193 16.75 -19.60 -9.15
CA GLY A 193 17.49 -20.15 -10.28
C GLY A 193 17.87 -19.07 -11.29
N GLU A 194 18.85 -19.38 -12.13
CA GLU A 194 19.34 -18.43 -13.13
C GLU A 194 18.27 -18.18 -14.21
N GLY A 195 18.07 -16.90 -14.58
CA GLY A 195 17.15 -16.52 -15.65
C GLY A 195 15.65 -16.59 -15.30
N ASN A 196 15.29 -16.69 -14.02
CA ASN A 196 13.89 -16.66 -13.59
C ASN A 196 13.17 -15.35 -14.00
N LYS A 197 11.84 -15.41 -14.14
CA LYS A 197 11.02 -14.27 -14.62
C LYS A 197 11.13 -13.05 -13.68
N LEU A 198 11.21 -13.26 -12.37
CA LEU A 198 11.36 -12.19 -11.38
C LEU A 198 12.66 -11.40 -11.59
N ASP A 199 13.80 -12.07 -11.77
CA ASP A 199 15.09 -11.43 -12.04
C ASP A 199 15.09 -10.72 -13.39
N GLY A 200 14.35 -11.25 -14.37
CA GLY A 200 14.08 -10.58 -15.63
C GLY A 200 13.45 -9.20 -15.44
N PHE A 201 12.45 -9.09 -14.57
CA PHE A 201 11.79 -7.82 -14.23
C PHE A 201 12.71 -6.89 -13.43
N LEU A 202 13.35 -7.40 -12.36
CA LEU A 202 14.22 -6.59 -11.51
C LEU A 202 15.39 -5.99 -12.28
N ARG A 203 16.02 -6.75 -13.19
CA ARG A 203 17.14 -6.26 -14.03
C ARG A 203 16.74 -5.11 -14.96
N LYS A 204 15.47 -5.03 -15.35
CA LYS A 204 14.93 -3.95 -16.19
C LYS A 204 14.44 -2.75 -15.38
N GLY A 205 14.42 -2.85 -14.05
CA GLY A 205 13.78 -1.85 -13.18
C GLY A 205 12.25 -1.93 -13.18
N GLU A 206 11.66 -3.05 -13.63
CA GLU A 206 10.21 -3.27 -13.68
C GLU A 206 9.69 -3.71 -12.29
N ILE A 207 9.87 -2.86 -11.28
CA ILE A 207 9.64 -3.18 -9.85
C ILE A 207 8.19 -3.60 -9.58
N ASN A 208 7.22 -2.89 -10.17
CA ASN A 208 5.80 -3.20 -10.02
C ASN A 208 5.44 -4.59 -10.57
N GLN A 209 5.99 -4.97 -11.74
CA GLN A 209 5.78 -6.30 -12.33
C GLN A 209 6.48 -7.39 -11.50
N ALA A 210 7.69 -7.11 -11.01
CA ALA A 210 8.40 -8.00 -10.11
C ALA A 210 7.60 -8.23 -8.82
N ALA A 211 7.08 -7.17 -8.21
CA ALA A 211 6.32 -7.23 -6.96
C ALA A 211 5.03 -8.04 -7.13
N GLN A 212 4.28 -7.79 -8.21
CA GLN A 212 3.05 -8.53 -8.48
C GLN A 212 3.29 -10.02 -8.78
N LEU A 213 4.35 -10.36 -9.53
CA LEU A 213 4.75 -11.75 -9.72
C LEU A 213 5.12 -12.39 -8.37
N ALA A 214 5.90 -11.71 -7.54
CA ALA A 214 6.32 -12.21 -6.23
C ALA A 214 5.12 -12.41 -5.28
N GLN A 215 4.18 -11.47 -5.23
CA GLN A 215 2.93 -11.57 -4.45
C GLN A 215 2.08 -12.75 -4.93
N THR A 216 1.94 -12.92 -6.25
CA THR A 216 1.19 -14.03 -6.83
C THR A 216 1.82 -15.39 -6.48
N VAL A 217 3.15 -15.49 -6.54
CA VAL A 217 3.89 -16.70 -6.12
C VAL A 217 3.73 -16.96 -4.63
N LEU A 218 3.81 -15.93 -3.78
CA LEU A 218 3.61 -16.05 -2.33
C LEU A 218 2.20 -16.53 -1.99
N LYS A 219 1.18 -15.96 -2.62
CA LYS A 219 -0.22 -16.36 -2.42
C LYS A 219 -0.43 -17.81 -2.86
N SER A 220 0.07 -18.18 -4.04
CA SER A 220 -0.02 -19.56 -4.53
C SER A 220 0.73 -20.56 -3.64
N ALA A 221 1.90 -20.18 -3.10
CA ALA A 221 2.65 -21.03 -2.18
C ALA A 221 1.94 -21.22 -0.84
N ASN A 222 1.12 -20.25 -0.42
CA ASN A 222 0.41 -20.25 0.86
C ASN A 222 -1.06 -20.65 0.76
N GLU A 223 -1.56 -20.94 -0.44
CA GLU A 223 -2.95 -21.30 -0.69
C GLU A 223 -3.35 -22.57 0.08
N GLU A 224 -4.48 -22.48 0.77
CA GLU A 224 -5.14 -23.63 1.38
C GLU A 224 -6.06 -24.25 0.34
N THR A 225 -5.78 -25.49 -0.06
CA THR A 225 -6.54 -26.14 -1.11
C THR A 225 -7.64 -27.02 -0.57
N GLU A 226 -8.73 -27.16 -1.33
CA GLU A 226 -9.90 -27.95 -0.95
C GLU A 226 -9.56 -29.42 -0.67
N CYS A 227 -8.53 -29.96 -1.33
CA CYS A 227 -8.06 -31.33 -1.11
C CYS A 227 -7.13 -31.49 0.11
N GLY A 228 -6.90 -30.42 0.89
CA GLY A 228 -6.08 -30.42 2.09
C GLY A 228 -4.57 -30.56 1.85
N LYS A 229 -4.10 -30.45 0.60
CA LYS A 229 -2.68 -30.47 0.28
C LYS A 229 -2.12 -29.05 0.34
N THR A 230 -1.04 -28.88 1.10
CA THR A 230 -0.37 -27.60 1.23
C THR A 230 1.12 -27.73 0.92
N MET A 231 1.72 -26.63 0.47
CA MET A 231 3.17 -26.57 0.28
C MET A 231 3.92 -26.86 1.58
N SER A 232 5.06 -27.55 1.48
CA SER A 232 5.89 -27.79 2.65
C SER A 232 6.47 -26.48 3.17
N LEU A 233 6.60 -26.39 4.49
CA LEU A 233 7.09 -25.19 5.16
C LEU A 233 8.51 -24.80 4.73
N ALA A 234 9.37 -25.78 4.43
CA ALA A 234 10.70 -25.54 3.88
C ALA A 234 10.66 -24.80 2.54
N VAL A 235 9.71 -25.14 1.66
CA VAL A 235 9.56 -24.47 0.35
C VAL A 235 8.98 -23.06 0.52
N LYS A 236 7.96 -22.90 1.38
CA LYS A 236 7.39 -21.58 1.72
C LYS A 236 8.48 -20.65 2.26
N THR A 237 9.27 -21.12 3.23
CA THR A 237 10.39 -20.37 3.82
C THR A 237 11.45 -20.01 2.78
N LEU A 238 11.84 -20.95 1.92
CA LEU A 238 12.83 -20.69 0.87
C LEU A 238 12.37 -19.59 -0.10
N ILE A 239 11.12 -19.65 -0.57
CA ILE A 239 10.54 -18.63 -1.46
C ILE A 239 10.51 -17.27 -0.74
N SER A 240 9.95 -17.22 0.48
CA SER A 240 9.89 -15.99 1.28
C SER A 240 11.26 -15.37 1.50
N THR A 241 12.25 -16.15 1.95
CA THR A 241 13.61 -15.64 2.21
C THR A 241 14.22 -15.05 0.95
N LYS A 242 14.09 -15.73 -0.19
CA LYS A 242 14.64 -15.25 -1.47
C LYS A 242 13.96 -13.98 -1.96
N LEU A 243 12.66 -13.83 -1.74
CA LEU A 243 11.94 -12.61 -2.07
C LEU A 243 12.38 -11.44 -1.17
N VAL A 244 12.52 -11.67 0.15
CA VAL A 244 13.02 -10.63 1.06
C VAL A 244 14.43 -10.20 0.67
N GLU A 245 15.34 -11.14 0.42
CA GLU A 245 16.72 -10.82 -0.03
C GLU A 245 16.72 -9.96 -1.30
N LYS A 246 15.93 -10.32 -2.31
CA LYS A 246 15.87 -9.57 -3.57
C LYS A 246 15.28 -8.18 -3.37
N PHE A 247 14.16 -8.05 -2.66
CA PHE A 247 13.46 -6.77 -2.53
C PHE A 247 14.09 -5.80 -1.54
N THR A 248 14.74 -6.30 -0.48
CA THR A 248 15.51 -5.45 0.45
C THR A 248 16.81 -4.94 -0.14
N SER A 249 17.28 -5.53 -1.25
CA SER A 249 18.43 -5.01 -2.01
C SER A 249 18.09 -3.78 -2.87
N ILE A 250 16.79 -3.48 -3.02
CA ILE A 250 16.30 -2.34 -3.79
C ILE A 250 16.21 -1.14 -2.85
N THR A 251 16.87 -0.04 -3.21
CA THR A 251 16.76 1.22 -2.49
C THR A 251 15.56 2.00 -3.05
N PRO A 252 14.46 2.17 -2.28
CA PRO A 252 13.36 3.02 -2.72
C PRO A 252 13.78 4.50 -2.76
N ASP A 253 13.23 5.25 -3.70
CA ASP A 253 13.47 6.68 -3.90
C ASP A 253 12.21 7.54 -3.69
N SER A 254 11.08 6.90 -3.40
CA SER A 254 9.76 7.53 -3.26
C SER A 254 8.89 6.74 -2.30
N THR A 255 7.91 7.41 -1.69
CA THR A 255 6.91 6.81 -0.80
C THR A 255 6.13 5.69 -1.48
N LYS A 256 5.70 5.86 -2.74
CA LYS A 256 5.04 4.79 -3.52
C LYS A 256 5.93 3.56 -3.70
N MET A 257 7.19 3.75 -4.08
CA MET A 257 8.12 2.62 -4.27
C MET A 257 8.41 1.92 -2.94
N SER A 258 8.60 2.70 -1.86
CA SER A 258 8.70 2.18 -0.50
C SER A 258 7.50 1.33 -0.13
N LYS A 259 6.27 1.81 -0.37
CA LYS A 259 5.04 1.06 -0.11
C LYS A 259 5.05 -0.29 -0.83
N VAL A 260 5.29 -0.32 -2.15
CA VAL A 260 5.30 -1.56 -2.95
C VAL A 260 6.30 -2.59 -2.40
N ILE A 261 7.52 -2.16 -2.09
CA ILE A 261 8.57 -3.04 -1.57
C ILE A 261 8.19 -3.51 -0.15
N MET A 262 7.73 -2.61 0.71
CA MET A 262 7.37 -2.92 2.09
C MET A 262 6.17 -3.85 2.20
N ASP A 263 5.14 -3.68 1.37
CA ASP A 263 3.97 -4.57 1.33
C ASP A 263 4.39 -6.01 0.97
N LEU A 264 5.26 -6.18 -0.04
CA LEU A 264 5.77 -7.50 -0.39
C LEU A 264 6.64 -8.10 0.71
N VAL A 265 7.56 -7.33 1.30
CA VAL A 265 8.44 -7.82 2.38
C VAL A 265 7.60 -8.18 3.61
N SER A 266 6.58 -7.38 3.93
CA SER A 266 5.62 -7.66 5.00
C SER A 266 4.88 -8.97 4.72
N MET A 267 4.39 -9.19 3.49
CA MET A 267 3.74 -10.45 3.11
C MET A 267 4.70 -11.65 3.23
N ALA A 268 5.92 -11.53 2.72
CA ALA A 268 6.91 -12.61 2.72
C ALA A 268 7.35 -13.00 4.14
N THR A 269 7.46 -12.03 5.04
CA THR A 269 7.86 -12.23 6.45
C THR A 269 6.70 -12.67 7.36
N GLY A 270 5.46 -12.33 7.02
CA GLY A 270 4.27 -12.65 7.82
C GLY A 270 3.91 -14.14 7.90
N GLY A 271 4.32 -14.94 6.91
CA GLY A 271 4.06 -16.38 6.86
C GLY A 271 4.98 -17.25 7.73
N GLN A 272 5.96 -16.68 8.43
CA GLN A 272 6.97 -17.43 9.21
C GLN A 272 6.58 -17.63 10.69
N GLN A 273 5.28 -17.64 11.02
CA GLN A 273 4.79 -17.56 12.40
C GLN A 273 5.15 -18.74 13.32
N ASP A 274 5.61 -19.89 12.79
CA ASP A 274 5.78 -21.12 13.58
C ASP A 274 7.18 -21.77 13.56
N GLN A 275 8.26 -21.05 13.19
CA GLN A 275 9.56 -21.70 13.07
C GLN A 275 10.72 -21.09 13.85
N ASN A 276 11.41 -22.02 14.53
CA ASN A 276 12.82 -21.93 14.89
C ASN A 276 13.64 -21.88 13.59
N CYS A 277 13.93 -20.67 13.10
CA CYS A 277 14.70 -20.45 11.88
C CYS A 277 16.09 -19.94 12.21
N ASP A 278 17.09 -20.76 11.85
CA ASP A 278 18.50 -20.40 11.97
C ASP A 278 18.87 -19.23 11.05
N ASP A 279 18.23 -19.12 9.87
CA ASP A 279 18.54 -18.11 8.84
C ASP A 279 17.70 -16.81 8.94
N CYS A 280 16.67 -16.76 9.79
CA CYS A 280 15.89 -15.52 9.94
C CYS A 280 16.70 -14.36 10.52
N GLY A 281 17.88 -14.61 11.11
CA GLY A 281 18.75 -13.53 11.58
C GLY A 281 19.07 -12.55 10.45
N ASN A 282 19.40 -13.07 9.27
CA ASN A 282 19.72 -12.26 8.10
C ASN A 282 18.47 -11.57 7.53
N THR A 283 17.36 -12.29 7.39
CA THR A 283 16.08 -11.73 6.91
C THR A 283 15.57 -10.60 7.81
N MET A 284 15.68 -10.74 9.14
CA MET A 284 15.33 -9.69 10.10
C MET A 284 16.22 -8.46 9.95
N GLU A 285 17.54 -8.66 9.83
CA GLU A 285 18.49 -7.55 9.66
C GLU A 285 18.21 -6.77 8.37
N LEU A 286 17.99 -7.47 7.25
CA LEU A 286 17.63 -6.86 5.98
C LEU A 286 16.31 -6.09 6.07
N THR A 287 15.30 -6.67 6.72
CA THR A 287 13.99 -6.01 6.93
C THR A 287 14.13 -4.76 7.79
N LEU A 288 14.95 -4.79 8.85
CA LEU A 288 15.20 -3.62 9.70
C LEU A 288 15.93 -2.50 8.95
N LYS A 289 16.90 -2.82 8.10
CA LYS A 289 17.56 -1.83 7.23
C LYS A 289 16.59 -1.17 6.27
N LEU A 290 15.67 -1.95 5.68
CA LEU A 290 14.63 -1.42 4.81
C LEU A 290 13.62 -0.53 5.56
N ILE A 291 13.25 -0.92 6.79
CA ILE A 291 12.42 -0.10 7.69
C ILE A 291 13.10 1.24 7.96
N ASP A 292 14.39 1.24 8.31
CA ASP A 292 15.15 2.45 8.60
C ASP A 292 15.21 3.40 7.39
N ASN A 293 15.56 2.87 6.21
CA ASN A 293 15.57 3.63 4.97
C ASN A 293 14.19 4.24 4.65
N THR A 294 13.12 3.45 4.79
CA THR A 294 11.75 3.93 4.51
C THR A 294 11.27 4.93 5.55
N ALA A 295 11.65 4.78 6.82
CA ALA A 295 11.33 5.74 7.87
C ALA A 295 11.96 7.12 7.58
N ASN A 296 13.19 7.15 7.05
CA ASN A 296 13.81 8.40 6.62
C ASN A 296 13.03 9.06 5.47
N ILE A 297 12.59 8.29 4.47
CA ILE A 297 11.73 8.80 3.38
C ILE A 297 10.40 9.37 3.93
N LEU A 298 9.79 8.69 4.92
CA LEU A 298 8.58 9.20 5.58
C LEU A 298 8.84 10.50 6.35
N VAL A 299 9.98 10.62 7.03
CA VAL A 299 10.38 11.85 7.73
C VAL A 299 10.59 12.99 6.73
N ASP A 300 11.23 12.71 5.60
CA ASP A 300 11.44 13.71 4.55
C ASP A 300 10.09 14.16 3.95
N ALA A 301 9.17 13.24 3.68
CA ALA A 301 7.82 13.55 3.21
C ALA A 301 6.99 14.35 4.25
N LEU A 302 7.18 14.09 5.54
CA LEU A 302 6.53 14.84 6.62
C LEU A 302 7.03 16.29 6.76
N ASN A 303 8.23 16.57 6.27
CA ASN A 303 8.77 17.94 6.24
C ASN A 303 8.19 18.76 5.08
N ASP A 304 7.47 18.13 4.14
CA ASP A 304 6.71 18.82 3.11
C ASP A 304 5.37 19.32 3.67
N VAL A 305 5.23 20.65 3.74
CA VAL A 305 4.05 21.31 4.30
C VAL A 305 2.84 21.23 3.36
N GLU A 306 3.06 20.98 2.06
CA GLU A 306 1.99 20.92 1.05
C GLU A 306 1.34 19.53 0.96
N GLU A 307 2.09 18.44 1.22
CA GLU A 307 1.59 17.05 1.18
C GLU A 307 1.43 16.38 2.54
N LEU A 308 1.37 17.19 3.60
CA LEU A 308 1.33 16.72 4.98
C LEU A 308 0.09 15.85 5.24
N MET A 309 0.31 14.59 5.68
CA MET A 309 -0.74 13.58 5.95
C MET A 309 -1.51 13.08 4.73
N SER A 310 -0.84 12.86 3.59
CA SER A 310 -1.46 12.18 2.45
C SER A 310 -1.82 10.72 2.78
N ALA A 311 -2.87 10.18 2.13
CA ALA A 311 -3.24 8.76 2.25
C ALA A 311 -2.07 7.82 1.89
N GLU A 312 -1.22 8.25 0.96
CA GLU A 312 0.00 7.52 0.57
C GLU A 312 1.01 7.40 1.71
N LEU A 313 1.21 8.49 2.47
CA LEU A 313 2.07 8.49 3.64
C LEU A 313 1.55 7.54 4.72
N GLU A 314 0.24 7.58 5.00
CA GLU A 314 -0.40 6.70 5.98
C GLU A 314 -0.31 5.21 5.58
N GLU A 315 -0.55 4.89 4.31
CA GLU A 315 -0.43 3.52 3.80
C GLU A 315 1.02 3.02 3.84
N THR A 316 1.99 3.88 3.50
CA THR A 316 3.41 3.54 3.58
C THR A 316 3.82 3.31 5.04
N ALA A 317 3.36 4.14 5.97
CA ALA A 317 3.58 3.95 7.41
C ALA A 317 2.92 2.67 7.95
N SER A 318 1.73 2.32 7.45
CA SER A 318 1.09 1.04 7.76
C SER A 318 1.94 -0.14 7.28
N SER A 319 2.55 -0.04 6.09
CA SER A 319 3.45 -1.06 5.53
C SER A 319 4.70 -1.23 6.39
N VAL A 320 5.30 -0.10 6.84
CA VAL A 320 6.41 -0.08 7.82
C VAL A 320 6.04 -0.80 9.10
N THR A 321 4.86 -0.50 9.64
CA THR A 321 4.36 -1.12 10.87
C THR A 321 4.11 -2.62 10.69
N GLY A 322 3.66 -3.06 9.52
CA GLY A 322 3.51 -4.47 9.15
C GLY A 322 4.85 -5.22 9.21
N CYS A 323 5.88 -4.71 8.53
CA CYS A 323 7.23 -5.27 8.58
C CYS A 323 7.78 -5.33 10.01
N LEU A 324 7.66 -4.24 10.78
CA LEU A 324 8.14 -4.18 12.16
C LEU A 324 7.42 -5.20 13.05
N THR A 325 6.11 -5.35 12.88
CA THR A 325 5.31 -6.36 13.60
C THR A 325 5.83 -7.76 13.33
N ASN A 326 6.16 -8.09 12.09
CA ASN A 326 6.70 -9.39 11.72
C ASN A 326 8.08 -9.63 12.34
N VAL A 327 8.98 -8.64 12.30
CA VAL A 327 10.30 -8.73 12.95
C VAL A 327 10.17 -8.99 14.46
N LEU A 328 9.30 -8.24 15.15
CA LEU A 328 9.06 -8.41 16.59
C LEU A 328 8.49 -9.79 16.92
N LYS A 329 7.52 -10.27 16.12
CA LYS A 329 6.96 -11.62 16.27
C LYS A 329 8.05 -12.68 16.14
N SER A 330 8.86 -12.63 15.08
CA SER A 330 9.92 -13.61 14.86
C SER A 330 11.01 -13.57 15.95
N ALA A 331 11.36 -12.38 16.46
CA ALA A 331 12.28 -12.25 17.59
C ALA A 331 11.70 -12.84 18.89
N SER A 332 10.40 -12.65 19.14
CA SER A 332 9.71 -13.23 20.31
C SER A 332 9.65 -14.77 20.26
N GLY A 333 9.42 -15.35 19.07
CA GLY A 333 9.44 -16.80 18.85
C GLY A 333 10.79 -17.43 19.18
N LYS A 334 11.91 -16.77 18.78
CA LYS A 334 13.27 -17.20 19.15
C LYS A 334 13.48 -17.25 20.67
N SER A 335 12.97 -16.26 21.40
CA SER A 335 13.08 -16.21 22.86
C SER A 335 12.33 -17.36 23.55
N GLN A 336 11.16 -17.74 23.04
CA GLN A 336 10.39 -18.85 23.59
C GLN A 336 11.05 -20.21 23.33
N ALA A 337 11.62 -20.43 22.14
CA ALA A 337 12.34 -21.65 21.77
C ALA A 337 13.62 -21.88 22.61
N LEU A 338 14.36 -20.81 22.92
CA LEU A 338 15.51 -20.88 23.83
C LEU A 338 15.10 -21.26 25.26
N ASN A 339 13.96 -20.76 25.73
CA ASN A 339 13.46 -21.05 27.07
C ASN A 339 12.93 -22.48 27.23
N THR A 340 12.36 -23.10 26.19
CA THR A 340 11.96 -24.52 26.19
C THR A 340 13.15 -25.45 26.12
N ALA A 341 14.14 -25.19 25.24
CA ALA A 341 15.38 -25.97 25.17
C ALA A 341 16.18 -25.95 26.51
N THR A 342 16.12 -24.84 27.25
CA THR A 342 16.75 -24.72 28.57
C THR A 342 15.98 -25.46 29.68
N LYS A 343 14.68 -25.73 29.49
CA LYS A 343 13.88 -26.57 30.40
C LYS A 343 14.09 -28.06 30.14
N ASP A 344 14.17 -28.48 28.89
CA ASP A 344 14.37 -29.89 28.52
C ASP A 344 15.79 -30.40 28.84
N SER A 345 16.80 -29.54 28.74
CA SER A 345 18.17 -29.85 29.19
C SER A 345 18.30 -30.00 30.71
N LYS A 346 17.36 -29.41 31.49
CA LYS A 346 17.31 -29.57 32.96
C LYS A 346 16.49 -30.78 33.42
N SER A 347 15.57 -31.31 32.61
CA SER A 347 14.79 -32.52 32.95
C SER A 347 15.50 -33.83 32.64
N SER A 348 16.51 -33.82 31.77
CA SER A 348 17.29 -35.01 31.41
C SER A 348 18.50 -35.28 32.34
N SER A 349 18.61 -34.52 33.44
CA SER A 349 19.63 -34.66 34.48
C SER A 349 18.98 -35.03 35.82
N LYS A 350 18.33 -36.20 35.89
CA LYS A 350 17.93 -36.85 37.14
C LYS A 350 18.12 -38.35 37.05
#